data_AF-A0A2P0AXE1-F1
#
_entry.id   AF-A0A2P0AXE1-F1
#
_cell.length_a   1.000
_cell.length_b   1.000
_cell.length_c   1.000
_cell.angle_alpha   90.00
_cell.angle_beta   90.00
_cell.angle_gamma   90.00
#
_symmetry.space_group_name_H-M   'P 1'
#
loop_
_entity.id
_entity.type
_entity.pdbx_description
1 polymer ?
#
loop_
_entity_poly.entity_id
_entity_poly.type
_entity_poly.pdbx_seq_one_letter_code
_entity_poly.pdbx_strand_id
1 'polypeptide(L)'
;MPRESVSSWLIRIAAAKGTKHHSLMKELAPGLEFWTRDGDLVASPELVRALAVKTGTPLERCRRTTLGAYEGVLAESISGANQSFMVVPLGVRHRIRKAHGQAFCPHCLADDTPYLPLTWRLRLFPACTKHAAVLMDACPDCDAPYQPHRSGFRHCDGCGLDLSALSASIAAPSVLVLQAHNEAVLDGRAVAWPHLHGIHPIAFFAIQLALFRAIAAKRWGKRVREALHPSIGEIDLDYRTANPSIRSMTVSAAHGVMRGVSRLLRGWPFGLVGPCGEARAWASWIVPEEPGVQTPFALRHVLDTYLRPGSSNAR
;
A
#
# COMPACT_ATOMS: atom_id res chain seq x y z
N MET A 1 -6.41 -15.32 8.92
CA MET A 1 -5.11 -15.50 8.23
C MET A 1 -4.15 -14.37 8.61
N PRO A 2 -2.83 -14.43 8.28
CA PRO A 2 -1.91 -13.33 8.55
C PRO A 2 -2.37 -12.03 7.88
N ARG A 3 -2.51 -10.95 8.65
CA ARG A 3 -2.89 -9.60 8.17
C ARG A 3 -4.15 -9.56 7.29
N GLU A 4 -5.08 -10.51 7.45
CA GLU A 4 -6.29 -10.59 6.63
C GLU A 4 -7.19 -9.37 6.81
N SER A 5 -7.73 -8.81 5.72
CA SER A 5 -8.68 -7.71 5.80
C SER A 5 -10.06 -8.17 6.30
N VAL A 6 -10.81 -7.28 6.94
CA VAL A 6 -12.19 -7.56 7.39
C VAL A 6 -13.09 -7.88 6.21
N SER A 7 -12.91 -7.22 5.07
CA SER A 7 -13.63 -7.55 3.83
C SER A 7 -13.33 -8.97 3.34
N SER A 8 -12.06 -9.39 3.30
CA SER A 8 -11.66 -10.77 2.96
C SER A 8 -12.29 -11.78 3.90
N TRP A 9 -12.24 -11.50 5.20
CA TRP A 9 -12.74 -12.41 6.21
C TRP A 9 -14.27 -12.60 6.10
N LEU A 10 -15.02 -11.51 5.91
CA LEU A 10 -16.47 -11.56 5.66
C LEU A 10 -16.81 -12.34 4.38
N ILE A 11 -16.00 -12.22 3.34
CA ILE A 11 -16.20 -12.97 2.09
C ILE A 11 -16.04 -14.47 2.34
N ARG A 12 -15.00 -14.87 3.09
CA ARG A 12 -14.77 -16.27 3.44
C ARG A 12 -15.84 -16.84 4.36
N ILE A 13 -16.31 -16.09 5.36
CA ILE A 13 -17.41 -16.54 6.23
C ILE A 13 -18.67 -16.77 5.38
N ALA A 14 -18.99 -15.84 4.48
CA ALA A 14 -20.15 -15.97 3.61
C ALA A 14 -20.06 -17.20 2.70
N ALA A 15 -18.90 -17.43 2.09
CA ALA A 15 -18.64 -18.61 1.27
C ALA A 15 -18.77 -19.91 2.09
N ALA A 16 -18.17 -19.98 3.27
CA ALA A 16 -18.24 -21.15 4.16
C ALA A 16 -19.68 -21.44 4.64
N LYS A 17 -20.51 -20.40 4.81
CA LYS A 17 -21.93 -20.54 5.17
C LYS A 17 -22.85 -20.77 3.95
N GLY A 18 -22.34 -20.72 2.72
CA GLY A 18 -23.17 -20.77 1.51
C GLY A 18 -24.17 -19.62 1.40
N THR A 19 -23.87 -18.45 1.97
CA THR A 19 -24.79 -17.30 2.02
C THR A 19 -24.23 -16.08 1.30
N LYS A 20 -25.12 -15.16 0.90
CA LYS A 20 -24.71 -13.88 0.28
C LYS A 20 -24.20 -12.92 1.36
N HIS A 21 -23.21 -12.08 1.05
CA HIS A 21 -22.65 -11.13 2.03
C HIS A 21 -23.69 -10.20 2.65
N HIS A 22 -24.73 -9.78 1.90
CA HIS A 22 -25.82 -8.98 2.45
C HIS A 22 -26.62 -9.72 3.54
N SER A 23 -26.87 -11.02 3.37
CA SER A 23 -27.54 -11.84 4.37
C SER A 23 -26.66 -12.03 5.60
N LEU A 24 -25.36 -12.29 5.39
CA LEU A 24 -24.40 -12.36 6.48
C LEU A 24 -24.35 -11.05 7.29
N MET A 25 -24.33 -9.89 6.61
CA MET A 25 -24.30 -8.59 7.29
C MET A 25 -25.58 -8.32 8.09
N LYS A 26 -26.76 -8.74 7.60
CA LYS A 26 -28.01 -8.66 8.37
C LYS A 26 -27.97 -9.50 9.65
N GLU A 27 -27.29 -10.63 9.63
CA GLU A 27 -27.12 -11.50 10.81
C GLU A 27 -26.06 -10.94 11.78
N LEU A 28 -24.93 -10.45 11.27
CA LEU A 28 -23.80 -10.00 12.08
C LEU A 28 -23.97 -8.60 12.65
N ALA A 29 -24.42 -7.64 11.84
CA ALA A 29 -24.52 -6.23 12.20
C ALA A 29 -25.71 -5.58 11.46
N PRO A 30 -26.96 -5.83 11.92
CA PRO A 30 -28.16 -5.26 11.31
C PRO A 30 -28.06 -3.74 11.15
N GLY A 31 -28.43 -3.23 9.98
CA GLY A 31 -28.41 -1.79 9.67
C GLY A 31 -27.03 -1.23 9.27
N LEU A 32 -25.95 -1.99 9.40
CA LEU A 32 -24.62 -1.51 9.01
C LEU A 32 -24.37 -1.65 7.50
N GLU A 33 -24.19 -0.53 6.81
CA GLU A 33 -23.89 -0.51 5.39
C GLU A 33 -22.39 -0.67 5.08
N PHE A 34 -21.81 -1.82 5.44
CA PHE A 34 -20.37 -2.07 5.26
C PHE A 34 -19.91 -1.95 3.80
N TRP A 35 -20.66 -2.52 2.85
CA TRP A 35 -20.27 -2.57 1.44
C TRP A 35 -20.55 -1.27 0.66
N THR A 36 -21.23 -0.29 1.26
CA THR A 36 -21.48 1.02 0.61
C THR A 36 -20.42 2.06 0.93
N ARG A 37 -19.41 1.68 1.72
CA ARG A 37 -18.28 2.50 2.16
C ARG A 37 -16.99 1.70 2.04
N ASP A 38 -15.85 2.33 2.32
CA ASP A 38 -14.59 1.61 2.50
C ASP A 38 -14.57 0.96 3.88
N GLY A 39 -15.19 -0.23 3.96
CA GLY A 39 -15.38 -0.95 5.22
C GLY A 39 -14.08 -1.39 5.89
N ASP A 40 -12.98 -1.55 5.14
CA ASP A 40 -11.66 -1.83 5.73
C ASP A 40 -11.07 -0.60 6.44
N LEU A 41 -11.44 0.61 5.97
CA LEU A 41 -11.00 1.88 6.53
C LEU A 41 -11.87 2.34 7.72
N VAL A 42 -13.19 2.18 7.62
CA VAL A 42 -14.17 2.69 8.60
C VAL A 42 -14.88 1.54 9.32
N ALA A 43 -14.16 0.46 9.60
CA ALA A 43 -14.75 -0.71 10.25
C ALA A 43 -15.36 -0.32 11.60
N SER A 44 -16.69 -0.40 11.70
CA SER A 44 -17.40 0.06 12.90
C SER A 44 -17.04 -0.83 14.10
N PRO A 45 -16.86 -0.25 15.30
CA PRO A 45 -16.59 -1.03 16.52
C PRO A 45 -17.64 -2.12 16.77
N GLU A 46 -18.90 -1.88 16.37
CA GLU A 46 -20.00 -2.82 16.48
C GLU A 46 -19.76 -4.08 15.63
N LEU A 47 -19.32 -3.92 14.37
CA LEU A 47 -18.99 -5.05 13.50
C LEU A 47 -17.82 -5.87 14.05
N VAL A 48 -16.77 -5.19 14.53
CA VAL A 48 -15.59 -5.85 15.09
C VAL A 48 -15.95 -6.67 16.34
N ARG A 49 -16.79 -6.12 17.22
CA ARG A 49 -17.31 -6.85 18.39
C ARG A 49 -18.20 -8.02 17.98
N ALA A 50 -19.09 -7.83 17.02
CA ALA A 50 -19.97 -8.90 16.52
C ALA A 50 -19.16 -10.05 15.91
N LEU A 51 -18.15 -9.75 15.10
CA LEU A 51 -17.22 -10.75 14.55
C LEU A 51 -16.49 -11.50 15.66
N ALA A 52 -15.96 -10.80 16.67
CA ALA A 52 -15.26 -11.44 17.79
C ALA A 52 -16.16 -12.46 18.51
N VAL A 53 -17.38 -12.05 18.87
CA VAL A 53 -18.35 -12.91 19.56
C VAL A 53 -18.79 -14.08 18.69
N LYS A 54 -19.20 -13.83 17.45
CA LYS A 54 -19.81 -14.84 16.57
C LYS A 54 -18.80 -15.85 16.02
N THR A 55 -17.53 -15.50 15.96
CA THR A 55 -16.47 -16.39 15.45
C THR A 55 -15.58 -16.97 16.54
N GLY A 56 -15.76 -16.56 17.80
CA GLY A 56 -14.86 -16.92 18.90
C GLY A 56 -13.44 -16.35 18.74
N THR A 57 -13.26 -15.35 17.89
CA THR A 57 -11.95 -14.73 17.64
C THR A 57 -11.69 -13.64 18.68
N PRO A 58 -10.49 -13.56 19.31
CA PRO A 58 -10.16 -12.49 20.23
C PRO A 58 -10.40 -11.10 19.63
N LEU A 59 -10.97 -10.17 20.42
CA LEU A 59 -11.33 -8.84 19.94
C LEU A 59 -10.14 -8.10 19.31
N GLU A 60 -8.96 -8.20 19.93
CA GLU A 60 -7.72 -7.61 19.41
C GLU A 60 -7.34 -8.15 18.03
N ARG A 61 -7.54 -9.45 17.79
CA ARG A 61 -7.28 -10.04 16.47
C ARG A 61 -8.30 -9.57 15.43
N CYS A 62 -9.56 -9.33 15.84
CA CYS A 62 -10.58 -8.74 14.96
C CYS A 62 -10.24 -7.28 14.61
N ARG A 63 -9.79 -6.48 15.59
CA ARG A 63 -9.33 -5.11 15.37
C ARG A 63 -8.19 -5.06 14.34
N ARG A 64 -7.26 -6.03 14.39
CA ARG A 64 -6.15 -6.17 13.42
C ARG A 64 -6.55 -6.46 11.97
N THR A 65 -7.84 -6.66 11.68
CA THR A 65 -8.34 -6.85 10.31
C THR A 65 -8.76 -5.54 9.63
N THR A 66 -8.64 -4.42 10.34
CA THR A 66 -9.07 -3.09 9.88
C THR A 66 -7.86 -2.16 9.79
N LEU A 67 -7.91 -1.15 8.91
CA LEU A 67 -6.78 -0.24 8.71
C LEU A 67 -6.43 0.57 9.96
N GLY A 68 -7.38 0.77 10.87
CA GLY A 68 -7.13 1.42 12.17
C GLY A 68 -6.09 0.69 13.03
N ALA A 69 -5.85 -0.60 12.78
CA ALA A 69 -4.80 -1.35 13.47
C ALA A 69 -3.37 -0.87 13.17
N TYR A 70 -3.20 -0.01 12.17
CA TYR A 70 -1.91 0.58 11.81
C TYR A 70 -1.76 2.03 12.31
N GLU A 71 -2.72 2.56 13.06
CA GLU A 71 -2.55 3.84 13.78
C GLU A 71 -1.44 3.71 14.83
N GLY A 72 -0.63 4.76 14.99
CA GLY A 72 0.56 4.75 15.84
C GLY A 72 1.79 4.07 15.23
N VAL A 73 1.64 3.30 14.15
CA VAL A 73 2.76 2.60 13.47
C VAL A 73 2.98 3.13 12.06
N LEU A 74 1.95 3.14 11.23
CA LEU A 74 2.01 3.63 9.84
C LEU A 74 1.80 5.15 9.77
N ALA A 75 0.87 5.66 10.57
CA ALA A 75 0.51 7.07 10.68
C ALA A 75 -0.11 7.34 12.06
N GLU A 76 -0.15 8.60 12.49
CA GLU A 76 -0.78 8.98 13.78
C GLU A 76 -2.28 8.67 13.79
N SER A 77 -2.96 8.94 12.68
CA SER A 77 -4.35 8.54 12.46
C SER A 77 -4.59 8.13 11.01
N ILE A 78 -5.48 7.16 10.83
CA ILE A 78 -5.91 6.63 9.55
C ILE A 78 -7.42 6.83 9.47
N SER A 79 -7.84 8.01 8.98
CA SER A 79 -9.25 8.35 8.81
C SER A 79 -9.61 8.63 7.36
N GLY A 80 -10.91 8.51 7.04
CA GLY A 80 -11.45 8.84 5.71
C GLY A 80 -11.33 10.31 5.31
N ALA A 81 -11.06 11.21 6.27
CA ALA A 81 -10.86 12.64 6.04
C ALA A 81 -9.38 13.00 5.85
N ASN A 82 -8.48 12.35 6.60
CA ASN A 82 -7.02 12.57 6.51
C ASN A 82 -6.32 11.66 5.51
N GLN A 83 -7.06 10.72 4.88
CA GLN A 83 -6.62 9.70 3.91
C GLN A 83 -5.10 9.72 3.73
N SER A 84 -4.39 9.08 4.66
CA SER A 84 -2.95 8.94 4.56
C SER A 84 -2.64 8.55 3.12
N PHE A 85 -1.80 9.32 2.42
CA PHE A 85 -1.57 9.17 0.98
C PHE A 85 -1.16 7.74 0.54
N MET A 86 -0.92 6.88 1.52
CA MET A 86 -0.61 5.46 1.43
C MET A 86 -1.84 4.57 1.20
N VAL A 87 -3.06 4.89 1.64
CA VAL A 87 -4.23 4.02 1.40
C VAL A 87 -4.77 4.23 -0.01
N VAL A 88 -4.88 3.15 -0.79
CA VAL A 88 -5.44 3.18 -2.14
C VAL A 88 -6.97 3.11 -2.06
N PRO A 89 -7.70 4.10 -2.63
CA PRO A 89 -9.15 4.19 -2.49
C PRO A 89 -9.86 3.10 -3.31
N LEU A 90 -10.93 2.52 -2.77
CA LEU A 90 -11.83 1.63 -3.52
C LEU A 90 -12.76 2.38 -4.49
N GLY A 91 -12.88 3.71 -4.35
CA GLY A 91 -13.78 4.52 -5.18
C GLY A 91 -15.23 4.10 -5.01
N VAL A 92 -15.66 3.88 -3.75
CA VAL A 92 -16.99 3.36 -3.44
C VAL A 92 -18.04 4.42 -3.73
N ARG A 93 -18.98 4.10 -4.64
CA ARG A 93 -20.20 4.87 -4.88
C ARG A 93 -21.39 3.92 -4.80
N HIS A 94 -22.17 4.03 -3.73
CA HIS A 94 -23.14 3.00 -3.36
C HIS A 94 -22.45 1.63 -3.29
N ARG A 95 -22.93 0.61 -4.02
CA ARG A 95 -22.37 -0.75 -4.00
C ARG A 95 -21.35 -1.01 -5.11
N ILE A 96 -20.93 0.02 -5.83
CA ILE A 96 -20.01 -0.11 -6.98
C ILE A 96 -18.65 0.45 -6.57
N ARG A 97 -17.59 -0.33 -6.78
CA ARG A 97 -16.21 0.16 -6.67
C ARG A 97 -15.75 0.64 -8.04
N LYS A 98 -15.39 1.92 -8.15
CA LYS A 98 -14.91 2.52 -9.40
C LYS A 98 -13.40 2.70 -9.46
N ALA A 99 -12.68 2.40 -8.38
CA ALA A 99 -11.22 2.51 -8.33
C ALA A 99 -10.56 1.17 -7.98
N HIS A 100 -9.29 1.06 -8.31
CA HIS A 100 -8.47 -0.14 -8.23
C HIS A 100 -7.79 -0.30 -6.86
N GLY A 101 -8.54 0.01 -5.78
CA GLY A 101 -7.96 0.06 -4.43
C GLY A 101 -7.71 -1.29 -3.78
N GLN A 102 -8.23 -2.38 -4.36
CA GLN A 102 -7.98 -3.74 -3.89
C GLN A 102 -7.08 -4.47 -4.88
N ALA A 103 -5.83 -4.71 -4.49
CA ALA A 103 -4.94 -5.56 -5.23
C ALA A 103 -5.12 -7.04 -4.87
N PHE A 104 -4.60 -7.93 -5.71
CA PHE A 104 -4.60 -9.38 -5.54
C PHE A 104 -3.33 -10.01 -6.10
N CYS A 105 -3.04 -11.23 -5.66
CA CYS A 105 -2.01 -12.08 -6.22
C CYS A 105 -2.69 -13.32 -6.82
N PRO A 106 -2.56 -13.62 -8.12
CA PRO A 106 -3.25 -14.75 -8.74
C PRO A 106 -2.90 -16.08 -8.07
N HIS A 107 -1.65 -16.27 -7.66
CA HIS A 107 -1.21 -17.45 -6.92
C HIS A 107 -1.87 -17.57 -5.54
N CYS A 108 -2.13 -16.46 -4.84
CA CYS A 108 -2.93 -16.51 -3.58
C CYS A 108 -4.40 -16.82 -3.84
N LEU A 109 -4.94 -16.43 -4.99
CA LEU A 109 -6.30 -16.79 -5.36
C LEU A 109 -6.41 -18.28 -5.72
N ALA A 110 -5.32 -18.88 -6.19
CA ALA A 110 -5.22 -20.29 -6.53
C ALA A 110 -5.17 -21.22 -5.29
N ASP A 111 -4.68 -20.72 -4.15
CA ASP A 111 -4.62 -21.46 -2.88
C ASP A 111 -6.00 -22.05 -2.47
N ASP A 112 -5.98 -23.16 -1.72
CA ASP A 112 -7.20 -23.80 -1.20
C ASP A 112 -8.05 -22.83 -0.36
N THR A 113 -7.40 -21.95 0.39
CA THR A 113 -8.06 -20.94 1.23
C THR A 113 -7.58 -19.54 0.85
N PRO A 114 -8.13 -18.94 -0.22
CA PRO A 114 -7.73 -17.61 -0.65
C PRO A 114 -8.15 -16.57 0.39
N TYR A 115 -7.28 -15.59 0.61
CA TYR A 115 -7.56 -14.43 1.46
C TYR A 115 -6.78 -13.22 0.95
N LEU A 116 -7.20 -12.02 1.37
CA LEU A 116 -6.56 -10.77 0.98
C LEU A 116 -5.93 -10.12 2.21
N PRO A 117 -4.58 -9.97 2.23
CA PRO A 117 -3.90 -9.12 3.17
C PRO A 117 -4.39 -7.67 3.10
N LEU A 118 -4.62 -7.07 4.26
CA LEU A 118 -4.97 -5.68 4.44
C LEU A 118 -3.88 -4.74 3.92
N THR A 119 -2.60 -5.15 4.00
CA THR A 119 -1.47 -4.37 3.48
C THR A 119 -1.53 -4.16 1.98
N TRP A 120 -2.24 -5.00 1.22
CA TRP A 120 -2.42 -4.81 -0.23
C TRP A 120 -3.34 -3.63 -0.58
N ARG A 121 -3.93 -2.99 0.43
CA ARG A 121 -4.62 -1.69 0.32
C ARG A 121 -3.65 -0.51 0.42
N LEU A 122 -2.36 -0.76 0.69
CA LEU A 122 -1.35 0.27 0.94
C LEU A 122 -0.37 0.40 -0.24
N ARG A 123 -0.11 1.63 -0.67
CA ARG A 123 0.71 1.95 -1.84
C ARG A 123 2.16 1.46 -1.74
N LEU A 124 2.72 1.39 -0.53
CA LEU A 124 4.08 0.92 -0.27
C LEU A 124 4.22 -0.63 -0.29
N PHE A 125 3.12 -1.35 -0.55
CA PHE A 125 3.08 -2.82 -0.51
C PHE A 125 2.61 -3.42 -1.86
N PRO A 126 3.35 -3.18 -2.96
CA PRO A 126 2.92 -3.58 -4.30
C PRO A 126 3.26 -5.04 -4.66
N ALA A 127 3.82 -5.83 -3.74
CA ALA A 127 4.23 -7.21 -3.98
C ALA A 127 3.53 -8.22 -3.06
N CYS A 128 3.43 -9.46 -3.51
CA CYS A 128 3.11 -10.61 -2.68
C CYS A 128 4.42 -11.19 -2.13
N THR A 129 4.66 -11.04 -0.83
CA THR A 129 5.85 -11.61 -0.17
C THR A 129 5.83 -13.13 -0.09
N LYS A 130 4.64 -13.75 -0.11
CA LYS A 130 4.47 -15.22 -0.16
C LYS A 130 4.92 -15.82 -1.51
N HIS A 131 4.53 -15.19 -2.61
CA HIS A 131 4.72 -15.74 -3.96
C HIS A 131 5.77 -15.00 -4.80
N ALA A 132 6.48 -14.03 -4.21
CA ALA A 132 7.47 -13.21 -4.89
C ALA A 132 6.95 -12.55 -6.19
N ALA A 133 5.68 -12.14 -6.20
CA ALA A 133 4.98 -11.66 -7.39
C ALA A 133 4.56 -10.19 -7.24
N VAL A 134 4.59 -9.42 -8.32
CA VAL A 134 3.96 -8.09 -8.38
C VAL A 134 2.45 -8.30 -8.32
N LEU A 135 1.78 -7.55 -7.45
CA LEU A 135 0.32 -7.64 -7.31
C LEU A 135 -0.38 -7.02 -8.53
N MET A 136 -1.60 -7.47 -8.77
CA MET A 136 -2.50 -6.94 -9.81
C MET A 136 -3.67 -6.21 -9.16
N ASP A 137 -4.17 -5.15 -9.78
CA ASP A 137 -5.26 -4.30 -9.26
C ASP A 137 -6.45 -4.16 -10.23
N ALA A 138 -6.36 -4.80 -11.40
CA ALA A 138 -7.41 -4.85 -12.40
C ALA A 138 -7.46 -6.22 -13.09
N CYS A 139 -8.59 -6.52 -13.73
CA CYS A 139 -8.68 -7.61 -14.68
C CYS A 139 -7.88 -7.26 -15.95
N PRO A 140 -6.96 -8.12 -16.43
CA PRO A 140 -6.19 -7.82 -17.63
C PRO A 140 -7.02 -7.81 -18.93
N ASP A 141 -8.21 -8.44 -18.91
CA ASP A 141 -9.08 -8.55 -20.09
C ASP A 141 -10.04 -7.36 -20.24
N CYS A 142 -10.72 -6.96 -19.16
CA CYS A 142 -11.74 -5.91 -19.20
C CYS A 142 -11.41 -4.66 -18.39
N ASP A 143 -10.23 -4.60 -17.77
CA ASP A 143 -9.77 -3.54 -16.85
C ASP A 143 -10.72 -3.27 -15.66
N ALA A 144 -11.65 -4.16 -15.36
CA ALA A 144 -12.53 -3.98 -14.20
C ALA A 144 -11.73 -4.05 -12.89
N PRO A 145 -12.06 -3.21 -11.89
CA PRO A 145 -11.44 -3.30 -10.57
C PRO A 145 -11.82 -4.62 -9.89
N TYR A 146 -10.90 -5.16 -9.08
CA TYR A 146 -11.12 -6.43 -8.41
C TYR A 146 -12.15 -6.30 -7.27
N GLN A 147 -13.28 -7.01 -7.42
CA GLN A 147 -14.46 -6.93 -6.56
C GLN A 147 -14.89 -8.32 -6.04
N PRO A 148 -14.10 -8.95 -5.15
CA PRO A 148 -14.34 -10.34 -4.73
C PRO A 148 -15.63 -10.56 -3.93
N HIS A 149 -16.21 -9.48 -3.39
CA HIS A 149 -17.52 -9.51 -2.73
C HIS A 149 -18.70 -9.65 -3.69
N ARG A 150 -18.48 -9.68 -5.02
CA ARG A 150 -19.53 -9.88 -6.01
C ARG A 150 -19.41 -11.21 -6.74
N SER A 151 -18.18 -11.59 -7.11
CA SER A 151 -17.87 -12.78 -7.93
C SER A 151 -17.10 -13.88 -7.19
N GLY A 152 -16.82 -13.69 -5.89
CA GLY A 152 -15.88 -14.52 -5.14
C GLY A 152 -14.42 -14.17 -5.46
N PHE A 153 -13.48 -14.89 -4.84
CA PHE A 153 -12.06 -14.54 -4.95
C PHE A 153 -11.47 -14.75 -6.35
N ARG A 154 -11.90 -15.79 -7.07
CA ARG A 154 -11.18 -16.26 -8.25
C ARG A 154 -11.60 -15.57 -9.55
N HIS A 155 -12.81 -15.04 -9.64
CA HIS A 155 -13.34 -14.57 -10.92
C HIS A 155 -13.47 -13.05 -10.97
N CYS A 156 -13.27 -12.48 -12.16
CA CYS A 156 -13.61 -11.09 -12.44
C CYS A 156 -15.13 -10.89 -12.41
N ASP A 157 -15.60 -9.87 -11.68
CA ASP A 157 -17.03 -9.48 -11.65
C ASP A 157 -17.52 -8.85 -12.97
N GLY A 158 -16.59 -8.35 -13.81
CA GLY A 158 -16.91 -7.72 -15.09
C GLY A 158 -17.07 -8.71 -16.24
N CYS A 159 -16.07 -9.57 -16.49
CA CYS A 159 -16.06 -10.49 -17.63
C CYS A 159 -16.03 -11.97 -17.27
N GLY A 160 -15.95 -12.33 -15.97
CA GLY A 160 -15.92 -13.73 -15.54
C GLY A 160 -14.56 -14.43 -15.67
N LEU A 161 -13.52 -13.77 -16.20
CA LEU A 161 -12.17 -14.33 -16.30
C LEU A 161 -11.70 -14.91 -14.96
N ASP A 162 -11.12 -16.12 -14.99
CA ASP A 162 -10.45 -16.72 -13.84
C ASP A 162 -9.11 -16.02 -13.58
N LEU A 163 -9.12 -15.15 -12.56
CA LEU A 163 -7.97 -14.40 -12.09
C LEU A 163 -6.94 -15.29 -11.38
N SER A 164 -7.32 -16.50 -10.94
CA SER A 164 -6.38 -17.44 -10.29
C SER A 164 -5.49 -18.19 -11.29
N ALA A 165 -5.89 -18.23 -12.56
CA ALA A 165 -5.10 -18.81 -13.66
C ALA A 165 -4.11 -17.83 -14.29
N LEU A 166 -4.09 -16.57 -13.86
CA LEU A 166 -3.20 -15.55 -14.41
C LEU A 166 -1.75 -15.76 -13.97
N SER A 167 -0.82 -15.39 -14.86
CA SER A 167 0.59 -15.27 -14.51
C SER A 167 0.88 -13.86 -14.00
N ALA A 168 1.65 -13.74 -12.91
CA ALA A 168 2.11 -12.47 -12.38
C ALA A 168 3.61 -12.27 -12.65
N SER A 169 4.01 -11.02 -12.89
CA SER A 169 5.42 -10.65 -12.99
C SER A 169 6.15 -10.92 -11.68
N ILE A 170 7.41 -11.36 -11.76
CA ILE A 170 8.26 -11.57 -10.59
C ILE A 170 8.58 -10.21 -9.94
N ALA A 171 8.36 -10.10 -8.63
CA ALA A 171 8.72 -8.93 -7.88
C ALA A 171 10.25 -8.85 -7.68
N ALA A 172 10.80 -7.66 -7.90
CA ALA A 172 12.21 -7.37 -7.63
C ALA A 172 12.59 -7.74 -6.18
N PRO A 173 13.71 -8.47 -5.95
CA PRO A 173 14.14 -8.87 -4.60
C PRO A 173 14.30 -7.69 -3.63
N SER A 174 14.75 -6.53 -4.11
CA SER A 174 14.90 -5.32 -3.30
C SER A 174 13.57 -4.78 -2.76
N VAL A 175 12.47 -4.97 -3.49
CA VAL A 175 11.11 -4.63 -3.05
C VAL A 175 10.60 -5.66 -2.06
N LEU A 176 10.83 -6.95 -2.31
CA LEU A 176 10.43 -8.02 -1.40
C LEU A 176 11.08 -7.88 -0.02
N VAL A 177 12.38 -7.58 0.04
CA VAL A 177 13.10 -7.37 1.31
C VAL A 177 12.56 -6.14 2.06
N LEU A 178 12.40 -5.01 1.37
CA LEU A 178 11.86 -3.80 2.00
C LEU A 178 10.42 -3.99 2.46
N GLN A 179 9.57 -4.63 1.65
CA GLN A 179 8.19 -4.88 2.01
C GLN A 179 8.08 -5.89 3.16
N ALA A 180 8.85 -6.98 3.17
CA ALA A 180 8.86 -7.93 4.28
C ALA A 180 9.30 -7.26 5.59
N HIS A 181 10.28 -6.35 5.52
CA HIS A 181 10.67 -5.51 6.65
C HIS A 181 9.51 -4.63 7.12
N ASN A 182 8.85 -3.93 6.20
CA ASN A 182 7.68 -3.10 6.50
C ASN A 182 6.54 -3.91 7.13
N GLU A 183 6.26 -5.11 6.63
CA GLU A 183 5.25 -6.02 7.20
C GLU A 183 5.61 -6.42 8.63
N ALA A 184 6.88 -6.70 8.92
CA ALA A 184 7.34 -7.00 10.27
C ALA A 184 7.21 -5.79 11.22
N VAL A 185 7.49 -4.57 10.73
CA VAL A 185 7.29 -3.33 11.49
C VAL A 185 5.79 -3.11 11.80
N LEU A 186 4.91 -3.34 10.82
CA LEU A 186 3.45 -3.29 11.04
C LEU A 186 2.97 -4.34 12.05
N ASP A 187 3.68 -5.46 12.19
CA ASP A 187 3.41 -6.48 13.20
C ASP A 187 4.00 -6.18 14.59
N GLY A 188 4.62 -5.00 14.76
CA GLY A 188 5.14 -4.50 16.05
C GLY A 188 6.63 -4.71 16.26
N ARG A 189 7.39 -5.14 15.25
CA ARG A 189 8.86 -5.16 15.33
C ARG A 189 9.41 -3.74 15.25
N ALA A 190 10.49 -3.48 15.97
CA ALA A 190 11.22 -2.22 15.85
C ALA A 190 11.81 -2.05 14.45
N VAL A 191 11.98 -0.80 14.00
CA VAL A 191 12.66 -0.51 12.74
C VAL A 191 14.12 -0.95 12.86
N ALA A 192 14.51 -1.88 11.99
CA ALA A 192 15.83 -2.50 11.95
C ALA A 192 16.42 -2.39 10.55
N TRP A 193 16.44 -1.16 10.02
CA TRP A 193 17.05 -0.83 8.74
C TRP A 193 18.42 -0.20 8.95
N PRO A 194 19.48 -0.55 8.19
CA PRO A 194 20.81 0.01 8.37
C PRO A 194 20.81 1.54 8.39
N HIS A 195 21.52 2.13 9.36
CA HIS A 195 21.59 3.58 9.62
C HIS A 195 20.27 4.29 9.98
N LEU A 196 19.14 3.56 10.01
CA LEU A 196 17.82 4.02 10.43
C LEU A 196 17.26 3.11 11.54
N HIS A 197 18.12 2.41 12.27
CA HIS A 197 17.70 1.51 13.34
C HIS A 197 17.10 2.30 14.50
N GLY A 198 16.03 1.77 15.11
CA GLY A 198 15.41 2.37 16.29
C GLY A 198 14.61 3.64 16.04
N ILE A 199 14.54 4.16 14.81
CA ILE A 199 13.65 5.28 14.51
C ILE A 199 12.18 4.86 14.68
N HIS A 200 11.33 5.83 15.02
CA HIS A 200 9.90 5.57 15.17
C HIS A 200 9.30 5.03 13.85
N PRO A 201 8.42 4.00 13.88
CA PRO A 201 7.80 3.44 12.69
C PRO A 201 7.11 4.48 11.78
N ILE A 202 6.36 5.42 12.36
CA ILE A 202 5.71 6.50 11.60
C ILE A 202 6.75 7.32 10.83
N ALA A 203 7.89 7.64 11.46
CA ALA A 203 8.96 8.37 10.81
C ALA A 203 9.54 7.55 9.64
N PHE A 204 9.77 6.25 9.82
CA PHE A 204 10.28 5.38 8.76
C PHE A 204 9.35 5.30 7.54
N PHE A 205 8.05 5.11 7.76
CA PHE A 205 7.06 5.11 6.67
C PHE A 205 6.91 6.48 6.00
N ALA A 206 7.00 7.57 6.77
CA ALA A 206 7.00 8.92 6.23
C ALA A 206 8.22 9.21 5.34
N ILE A 207 9.42 8.69 5.69
CA ILE A 207 10.61 8.75 4.82
C ILE A 207 10.31 8.02 3.51
N GLN A 208 9.82 6.78 3.58
CA GLN A 208 9.50 5.99 2.38
C GLN A 208 8.49 6.70 1.48
N LEU A 209 7.44 7.29 2.06
CA LEU A 209 6.43 8.03 1.33
C LEU A 209 6.99 9.30 0.68
N ALA A 210 7.88 10.03 1.36
CA ALA A 210 8.55 11.20 0.79
C ALA A 210 9.42 10.82 -0.41
N LEU A 211 10.21 9.75 -0.29
CA LEU A 211 11.01 9.22 -1.39
C LEU A 211 10.14 8.74 -2.56
N PHE A 212 9.05 8.04 -2.25
CA PHE A 212 8.07 7.60 -3.25
C PHE A 212 7.51 8.81 -4.03
N ARG A 213 7.08 9.86 -3.30
CA ARG A 213 6.57 11.12 -3.88
C ARG A 213 7.61 11.79 -4.78
N ALA A 214 8.86 11.87 -4.32
CA ALA A 214 9.95 12.48 -5.08
C ALA A 214 10.21 11.73 -6.41
N ILE A 215 10.26 10.40 -6.38
CA ILE A 215 10.46 9.56 -7.56
C ILE A 215 9.25 9.65 -8.51
N ALA A 216 8.03 9.68 -7.99
CA ALA A 216 6.80 9.73 -8.78
C ALA A 216 6.48 11.13 -9.36
N ALA A 217 7.20 12.17 -8.97
CA ALA A 217 6.94 13.53 -9.44
C ALA A 217 7.17 13.66 -10.96
N LYS A 218 6.35 14.50 -11.62
CA LYS A 218 6.39 14.69 -13.09
C LYS A 218 7.72 15.28 -13.56
N ARG A 219 8.03 16.52 -13.17
CA ARG A 219 9.21 17.27 -13.65
C ARG A 219 10.50 16.76 -13.02
N TRP A 220 10.66 16.97 -11.73
CA TRP A 220 11.91 16.66 -11.02
C TRP A 220 12.11 15.17 -10.79
N GLY A 221 11.02 14.43 -10.59
CA GLY A 221 11.09 12.98 -10.43
C GLY A 221 11.65 12.29 -11.67
N LYS A 222 11.49 12.86 -12.88
CA LYS A 222 12.15 12.33 -14.09
C LYS A 222 13.66 12.27 -13.93
N ARG A 223 14.27 13.34 -13.42
CA ARG A 223 15.72 13.43 -13.21
C ARG A 223 16.20 12.43 -12.16
N VAL A 224 15.40 12.24 -11.09
CA VAL A 224 15.68 11.21 -10.07
C VAL A 224 15.58 9.80 -10.66
N ARG A 225 14.56 9.52 -11.49
CA ARG A 225 14.43 8.23 -12.19
C ARG A 225 15.60 8.00 -13.16
N GLU A 226 16.03 9.01 -13.91
CA GLU A 226 17.20 8.96 -14.79
C GLU A 226 18.49 8.66 -14.01
N ALA A 227 18.71 9.30 -12.85
CA ALA A 227 19.87 9.03 -11.99
C ALA A 227 19.83 7.62 -11.35
N LEU A 228 18.63 7.07 -11.13
CA LEU A 228 18.47 5.71 -10.61
C LEU A 228 18.61 4.63 -11.70
N HIS A 229 18.37 4.97 -12.97
CA HIS A 229 18.34 4.04 -14.10
C HIS A 229 19.57 3.12 -14.19
N PRO A 230 20.82 3.57 -14.00
CA PRO A 230 21.98 2.68 -14.05
C PRO A 230 21.99 1.57 -12.99
N SER A 231 21.34 1.81 -11.83
CA SER A 231 21.31 0.85 -10.72
C SER A 231 20.12 -0.10 -10.78
N ILE A 232 18.98 0.35 -11.29
CA ILE A 232 17.72 -0.37 -11.20
C ILE A 232 16.93 -0.40 -12.51
N GLY A 233 17.48 0.05 -13.63
CA GLY A 233 16.77 0.14 -14.90
C GLY A 233 15.58 1.10 -14.86
N GLU A 234 14.70 0.97 -15.84
CA GLU A 234 13.57 1.87 -16.04
C GLU A 234 12.50 1.76 -14.94
N ILE A 235 11.87 2.89 -14.64
CA ILE A 235 10.70 3.00 -13.76
C ILE A 235 9.59 3.63 -14.59
N ASP A 236 8.69 2.78 -15.08
CA ASP A 236 7.49 3.19 -15.79
C ASP A 236 6.42 3.66 -14.81
N LEU A 237 5.93 4.87 -15.05
CA LEU A 237 4.84 5.44 -14.28
C LEU A 237 3.56 5.32 -15.09
N ASP A 238 2.61 4.58 -14.53
CA ASP A 238 1.29 4.37 -15.10
C ASP A 238 0.20 4.66 -14.07
N TYR A 239 -0.92 5.21 -14.53
CA TYR A 239 -1.99 5.76 -13.70
C TYR A 239 -3.37 5.41 -14.28
N ARG A 240 -4.27 4.99 -13.39
CA ARG A 240 -5.68 4.67 -13.65
C ARG A 240 -6.55 5.86 -14.05
N THR A 241 -6.04 7.08 -14.00
CA THR A 241 -6.82 8.30 -14.25
C THR A 241 -6.02 9.33 -15.02
N ALA A 242 -6.71 10.10 -15.88
CA ALA A 242 -6.11 11.19 -16.66
C ALA A 242 -5.43 12.29 -15.82
N ASN A 243 -5.81 12.46 -14.55
CA ASN A 243 -5.11 13.32 -13.60
C ASN A 243 -4.20 12.45 -12.68
N PRO A 244 -2.88 12.35 -12.97
CA PRO A 244 -2.01 11.44 -12.25
C PRO A 244 -1.85 11.82 -10.78
N SER A 245 -2.05 10.86 -9.89
CA SER A 245 -1.76 10.98 -8.47
C SER A 245 -1.20 9.67 -7.95
N ILE A 246 -0.55 9.70 -6.79
CA ILE A 246 -0.10 8.47 -6.12
C ILE A 246 -1.27 7.53 -5.81
N ARG A 247 -2.46 8.07 -5.58
CA ARG A 247 -3.67 7.27 -5.31
C ARG A 247 -4.18 6.57 -6.57
N SER A 248 -4.03 7.17 -7.75
CA SER A 248 -4.44 6.57 -9.02
C SER A 248 -3.34 5.78 -9.72
N MET A 249 -2.12 5.73 -9.18
CA MET A 249 -1.03 4.94 -9.75
C MET A 249 -1.39 3.44 -9.82
N THR A 250 -0.97 2.73 -10.86
CA THR A 250 -1.15 1.27 -10.93
C THR A 250 -0.23 0.58 -9.93
N VAL A 251 -0.56 -0.66 -9.55
CA VAL A 251 0.28 -1.41 -8.62
C VAL A 251 1.63 -1.80 -9.24
N SER A 252 1.67 -2.05 -10.56
CA SER A 252 2.92 -2.26 -11.30
C SER A 252 3.84 -1.03 -11.25
N ALA A 253 3.30 0.17 -11.51
CA ALA A 253 4.08 1.40 -11.40
C ALA A 253 4.54 1.66 -9.96
N ALA A 254 3.71 1.37 -8.96
CA ALA A 254 4.10 1.48 -7.55
C ALA A 254 5.24 0.52 -7.19
N HIS A 255 5.27 -0.69 -7.76
CA HIS A 255 6.41 -1.61 -7.64
C HIS A 255 7.69 -0.99 -8.21
N GLY A 256 7.62 -0.42 -9.42
CA GLY A 256 8.72 0.32 -10.03
C GLY A 256 9.28 1.42 -9.13
N VAL A 257 8.40 2.26 -8.57
CA VAL A 257 8.79 3.32 -7.62
C VAL A 257 9.41 2.74 -6.35
N MET A 258 8.87 1.64 -5.81
CA MET A 258 9.43 0.98 -4.62
C MET A 258 10.82 0.39 -4.85
N ARG A 259 11.18 0.01 -6.09
CA ARG A 259 12.57 -0.35 -6.44
C ARG A 259 13.50 0.85 -6.21
N GLY A 260 13.06 2.04 -6.62
CA GLY A 260 13.76 3.30 -6.37
C GLY A 260 13.84 3.65 -4.89
N VAL A 261 12.74 3.55 -4.14
CA VAL A 261 12.73 3.79 -2.69
C VAL A 261 13.72 2.88 -1.98
N SER A 262 13.70 1.57 -2.29
CA SER A 262 14.66 0.61 -1.74
C SER A 262 16.12 0.95 -2.09
N ARG A 263 16.38 1.43 -3.32
CA ARG A 263 17.72 1.87 -3.75
C ARG A 263 18.20 3.11 -3.01
N LEU A 264 17.33 4.09 -2.76
CA LEU A 264 17.68 5.32 -2.04
C LEU A 264 17.89 5.07 -0.53
N LEU A 265 17.14 4.13 0.06
CA LEU A 265 17.30 3.72 1.45
C LEU A 265 18.55 2.87 1.70
N ARG A 266 19.06 2.18 0.67
CA ARG A 266 20.27 1.35 0.80
C ARG A 266 21.51 2.24 0.88
N GLY A 267 22.32 2.07 1.92
CA GLY A 267 23.50 2.91 2.16
C GLY A 267 23.13 4.33 2.61
N TRP A 268 22.03 4.45 3.37
CA TRP A 268 21.59 5.73 3.93
C TRP A 268 22.72 6.43 4.71
N PRO A 269 22.91 7.76 4.56
CA PRO A 269 22.12 8.68 3.74
C PRO A 269 22.62 8.84 2.29
N PHE A 270 23.80 8.32 1.95
CA PHE A 270 24.43 8.57 0.65
C PHE A 270 23.74 7.87 -0.52
N GLY A 271 22.99 6.81 -0.24
CA GLY A 271 22.05 6.22 -1.19
C GLY A 271 21.02 7.22 -1.72
N LEU A 272 20.62 8.20 -0.90
CA LEU A 272 19.76 9.32 -1.29
C LEU A 272 20.58 10.46 -1.90
N VAL A 273 21.62 10.91 -1.18
CA VAL A 273 22.38 12.12 -1.53
C VAL A 273 23.03 12.02 -2.91
N GLY A 274 23.63 10.88 -3.27
CA GLY A 274 24.33 10.70 -4.54
C GLY A 274 23.39 10.90 -5.75
N PRO A 275 22.37 10.03 -5.95
CA PRO A 275 21.45 10.16 -7.07
C PRO A 275 20.71 11.49 -7.10
N CYS A 276 20.31 12.04 -5.94
CA CYS A 276 19.65 13.34 -5.89
C CYS A 276 20.60 14.50 -6.24
N GLY A 277 21.87 14.44 -5.81
CA GLY A 277 22.88 15.44 -6.16
C GLY A 277 23.17 15.47 -7.66
N GLU A 278 23.37 14.31 -8.28
CA GLU A 278 23.53 14.15 -9.74
C GLU A 278 22.30 14.68 -10.50
N ALA A 279 21.11 14.33 -10.02
CA ALA A 279 19.84 14.83 -10.54
C ALA A 279 19.57 16.31 -10.19
N ARG A 280 20.52 17.02 -9.55
CA ARG A 280 20.36 18.36 -8.94
C ARG A 280 18.98 18.55 -8.31
N ALA A 281 18.57 17.57 -7.50
CA ALA A 281 17.30 17.48 -6.83
C ALA A 281 17.44 17.92 -5.36
N TRP A 282 16.88 19.09 -5.05
CA TRP A 282 17.08 19.74 -3.75
C TRP A 282 16.00 19.40 -2.73
N ALA A 283 16.27 19.73 -1.47
CA ALA A 283 15.42 19.46 -0.31
C ALA A 283 13.94 19.84 -0.53
N SER A 284 13.68 21.03 -1.10
CA SER A 284 12.32 21.55 -1.34
C SER A 284 11.50 20.73 -2.34
N TRP A 285 12.13 19.81 -3.09
CA TRP A 285 11.44 18.94 -4.04
C TRP A 285 11.16 17.56 -3.47
N ILE A 286 12.05 17.07 -2.60
CA ILE A 286 11.91 15.75 -1.94
C ILE A 286 10.83 15.84 -0.86
N VAL A 287 10.84 16.95 -0.11
CA VAL A 287 9.79 17.25 0.86
C VAL A 287 9.32 18.68 0.67
N PRO A 288 8.29 18.91 -0.17
CA PRO A 288 7.67 20.22 -0.25
C PRO A 288 7.08 20.58 1.11
N GLU A 289 7.20 21.85 1.51
CA GLU A 289 6.57 22.36 2.73
C GLU A 289 5.04 22.34 2.54
N GLU A 290 4.40 21.25 2.99
CA GLU A 290 2.95 21.11 3.04
C GLU A 290 2.46 21.45 4.47
N PRO A 291 1.55 22.42 4.66
CA PRO A 291 0.99 22.72 5.98
C PRO A 291 0.42 21.46 6.63
N GLY A 292 0.90 21.14 7.84
CA GLY A 292 0.45 19.97 8.61
C GLY A 292 1.17 18.65 8.29
N VAL A 293 2.10 18.61 7.32
CA VAL A 293 2.92 17.42 7.04
C VAL A 293 4.30 17.58 7.66
N GLN A 294 4.53 16.94 8.81
CA GLN A 294 5.83 16.96 9.45
C GLN A 294 6.82 16.04 8.72
N THR A 295 7.94 16.61 8.27
CA THR A 295 9.05 15.82 7.73
C THR A 295 9.80 15.15 8.87
N PRO A 296 10.04 13.83 8.82
CA PRO A 296 10.86 13.16 9.83
C PRO A 296 12.22 13.81 9.97
N PHE A 297 12.67 14.08 11.21
CA PHE A 297 13.96 14.70 11.50
C PHE A 297 15.12 14.00 10.77
N ALA A 298 15.13 12.66 10.76
CA ALA A 298 16.16 11.87 10.09
C ALA A 298 16.29 12.18 8.59
N LEU A 299 15.18 12.49 7.89
CA LEU A 299 15.20 12.92 6.50
C LEU A 299 15.53 14.41 6.39
N ARG A 300 14.87 15.27 7.19
CA ARG A 300 15.10 16.72 7.17
C ARG A 300 16.56 17.08 7.40
N HIS A 301 17.21 16.44 8.37
CA HIS A 301 18.63 16.61 8.66
C HIS A 301 19.51 16.32 7.44
N VAL A 302 19.30 15.18 6.77
CA VAL A 302 20.06 14.82 5.56
C VAL A 302 19.83 15.82 4.43
N LEU A 303 18.58 16.21 4.20
CA LEU A 303 18.24 17.19 3.16
C LEU A 303 18.89 18.55 3.42
N ASP A 304 18.92 19.00 4.67
CA ASP A 304 19.54 20.26 5.07
C ASP A 304 21.06 20.24 4.99
N THR A 305 21.68 19.13 5.38
CA THR A 305 23.14 19.01 5.37
C THR A 305 23.70 18.90 3.96
N TYR A 306 23.04 18.14 3.07
CA TYR A 306 23.65 17.76 1.79
C TYR A 306 22.94 18.34 0.55
N LEU A 307 21.64 18.65 0.62
CA LEU A 307 20.81 18.95 -0.55
C LEU A 307 20.14 20.34 -0.50
N ARG A 308 20.84 21.37 0.00
CA ARG A 308 20.41 22.77 -0.06
C ARG A 308 20.91 23.48 -1.33
N PRO A 309 20.08 24.33 -1.98
CA PRO A 309 20.56 25.19 -3.06
C PRO A 309 21.65 26.13 -2.52
N GLY A 310 22.91 25.93 -2.94
CA GLY A 310 24.06 26.69 -2.44
C GLY A 310 25.13 25.89 -1.70
N SER A 311 24.96 24.57 -1.49
CA SER A 311 26.06 23.69 -1.04
C SER A 311 27.09 23.37 -2.13
N SER A 312 27.15 24.20 -3.18
CA SER A 312 28.28 24.27 -4.12
C SER A 312 29.46 25.00 -3.48
N ASN A 313 30.01 24.46 -2.39
CA ASN A 313 31.39 24.70 -2.02
C ASN A 313 32.22 23.49 -2.46
N ALA A 314 32.41 23.41 -3.77
CA ALA A 314 33.46 22.62 -4.41
C ALA A 314 33.83 23.33 -5.71
N ARG A 315 34.59 24.42 -5.57
CA ARG A 315 35.72 24.70 -6.44
C ARG A 315 36.97 24.43 -5.63
#